data_AF-A0A1Y2DF73-F1
#
_entry.id   AF-A0A1Y2DF73-F1
#
_cell.length_a   1.000
_cell.length_b   1.000
_cell.length_c   1.000
_cell.angle_alpha   90.00
_cell.angle_beta   90.00
_cell.angle_gamma   90.00
#
_symmetry.space_group_name_H-M   'P 1'
#
loop_
_entity.id
_entity.type
_entity.pdbx_description
1 polymer ?
#
loop_
_entity_poly.entity_id
_entity_poly.type
_entity_poly.pdbx_seq_one_letter_code
_entity_poly.pdbx_strand_id
1 'polypeptide(L)'
;MRNSILRFLSDTKPIVIYLSTAAVAIAIAMVFQYGFFSRLFRPLTSSTRLGISVDTASGFPASVPEGAERCTVAAGCFWGVEHLYRKHFGGNGLYDAKVGYIGGDTRNPTYRAVCSGSTGYAEAAQIIFDPTKITYKQLVEFFYKIHDPTTKDAQGPDRGSQYRSGIYTHGEEQARIALEVTEKVNQQWWNGKVVTEVIPAGQWWDAETYHQLYLDKNPGGYECPSHRLRNFPPLQ
;
A
#
# COMPACT_ATOMS: atom_id res chain seq x y z
N MET A 1 76.24 17.30 -12.58
CA MET A 1 76.24 17.20 -14.06
C MET A 1 74.78 17.39 -14.50
N ARG A 2 74.43 18.46 -15.23
CA ARG A 2 74.20 18.48 -16.71
C ARG A 2 73.20 17.40 -17.15
N ASN A 3 72.05 17.63 -17.81
CA ASN A 3 71.43 18.79 -18.53
C ASN A 3 69.88 18.74 -18.30
N SER A 4 69.04 19.78 -18.28
CA SER A 4 68.76 20.95 -19.16
C SER A 4 67.80 20.68 -20.35
N ILE A 5 66.77 21.54 -20.50
CA ILE A 5 65.93 21.82 -21.71
C ILE A 5 64.81 20.76 -21.95
N LEU A 6 63.49 21.05 -22.09
CA LEU A 6 62.77 22.15 -22.76
C LEU A 6 61.61 22.78 -21.94
N ARG A 7 61.33 24.06 -22.23
CA ARG A 7 60.01 24.72 -22.02
C ARG A 7 59.14 24.50 -23.27
N PHE A 8 57.80 24.52 -23.13
CA PHE A 8 56.97 25.32 -24.03
C PHE A 8 55.71 25.82 -23.32
N LEU A 9 55.34 27.08 -23.60
CA LEU A 9 54.18 27.79 -23.07
C LEU A 9 53.10 27.85 -24.16
N SER A 10 51.83 27.76 -23.79
CA SER A 10 50.75 28.44 -24.55
C SER A 10 49.50 28.61 -23.68
N ASP A 11 49.34 29.80 -23.11
CA ASP A 11 48.06 30.26 -22.56
C ASP A 11 47.02 30.46 -23.67
N THR A 12 45.84 29.87 -23.54
CA THR A 12 44.62 30.33 -24.23
C THR A 12 43.39 30.18 -23.35
N LYS A 13 43.00 31.28 -22.70
CA LYS A 13 41.60 31.69 -22.45
C LYS A 13 41.37 32.97 -23.29
N PRO A 14 40.14 33.47 -23.49
CA PRO A 14 38.82 32.98 -23.06
C PRO A 14 37.83 32.85 -24.26
N ILE A 15 36.54 32.66 -23.98
CA ILE A 15 35.47 33.59 -24.40
C ILE A 15 34.22 33.26 -23.58
N VAL A 16 33.68 34.26 -22.88
CA VAL A 16 32.40 34.19 -22.18
C VAL A 16 31.38 34.90 -23.06
N ILE A 17 30.30 34.20 -23.44
CA ILE A 17 29.18 34.82 -24.16
C ILE A 17 28.05 35.05 -23.16
N TYR A 18 28.01 36.25 -22.58
CA TYR A 18 26.78 36.80 -22.02
C TYR A 18 25.94 37.33 -23.19
N LEU A 19 24.68 36.91 -23.29
CA LEU A 19 23.65 37.62 -24.04
C LEU A 19 22.51 37.98 -23.10
N SER A 20 22.22 39.28 -23.06
CA SER A 20 21.32 39.92 -22.10
C SER A 20 19.91 40.09 -22.66
N THR A 21 18.91 39.82 -21.81
CA THR A 21 17.64 40.58 -21.68
C THR A 21 17.02 41.24 -22.90
N ALA A 22 15.81 40.79 -23.30
CA ALA A 22 14.66 41.69 -23.49
C ALA A 22 13.34 40.90 -23.59
N ALA A 23 12.29 41.48 -23.02
CA ALA A 23 10.94 40.97 -22.88
C ALA A 23 10.14 40.79 -24.19
N VAL A 24 9.18 39.86 -24.18
CA VAL A 24 7.79 40.14 -24.63
C VAL A 24 6.80 39.43 -23.69
N ALA A 25 5.91 40.21 -23.08
CA ALA A 25 4.65 39.80 -22.48
C ALA A 25 3.58 40.84 -22.89
N ILE A 26 2.27 40.60 -22.65
CA ILE A 26 1.12 41.40 -23.15
C ILE A 26 0.89 41.09 -24.66
N ALA A 27 -0.28 40.97 -25.32
CA ALA A 27 -1.73 41.17 -25.08
C ALA A 27 -2.52 40.20 -26.04
N ILE A 28 -3.85 40.05 -26.14
CA ILE A 28 -5.05 40.53 -25.41
C ILE A 28 -6.19 39.47 -25.56
N ALA A 29 -7.41 39.71 -25.04
CA ALA A 29 -8.56 38.79 -25.13
C ALA A 29 -9.63 39.17 -26.19
N MET A 30 -10.51 38.19 -26.49
CA MET A 30 -11.94 38.32 -26.85
C MET A 30 -12.44 38.74 -28.26
N VAL A 31 -13.35 37.87 -28.75
CA VAL A 31 -14.61 38.12 -29.48
C VAL A 31 -14.57 38.61 -30.94
N PHE A 32 -15.09 37.75 -31.82
CA PHE A 32 -16.02 38.15 -32.88
C PHE A 32 -17.20 37.15 -32.93
N GLN A 33 -18.42 37.66 -32.74
CA GLN A 33 -19.68 36.95 -33.01
C GLN A 33 -20.03 37.06 -34.50
N TYR A 34 -20.84 36.14 -35.04
CA TYR A 34 -22.05 36.46 -35.83
C TYR A 34 -22.89 35.18 -36.02
N GLY A 35 -24.21 35.25 -35.79
CA GLY A 35 -25.08 34.06 -35.86
C GLY A 35 -26.50 34.17 -35.25
N PHE A 36 -27.21 35.27 -35.52
CA PHE A 36 -28.70 35.35 -35.38
C PHE A 36 -29.32 34.49 -36.52
N PHE A 37 -30.49 33.83 -36.44
CA PHE A 37 -31.70 34.06 -35.64
C PHE A 37 -32.60 32.78 -35.64
N SER A 38 -33.38 32.56 -34.56
CA SER A 38 -34.69 31.86 -34.54
C SER A 38 -34.83 30.36 -34.89
N ARG A 39 -35.41 29.59 -33.96
CA ARG A 39 -36.86 29.28 -33.94
C ARG A 39 -37.29 28.57 -32.65
N LEU A 40 -38.57 28.73 -32.28
CA LEU A 40 -39.17 28.21 -31.05
C LEU A 40 -39.57 26.73 -31.12
N PHE A 41 -39.91 26.21 -29.94
CA PHE A 41 -40.64 24.99 -29.60
C PHE A 41 -39.84 23.74 -29.20
N ARG A 42 -40.23 23.24 -28.03
CA ARG A 42 -39.72 22.11 -27.25
C ARG A 42 -40.47 20.85 -27.67
N PRO A 43 -39.89 19.66 -27.47
CA PRO A 43 -40.57 18.75 -26.53
C PRO A 43 -39.63 18.22 -25.44
N LEU A 44 -40.21 17.93 -24.27
CA LEU A 44 -39.51 17.21 -23.20
C LEU A 44 -39.38 15.75 -23.60
N THR A 45 -38.19 15.32 -24.04
CA THR A 45 -37.83 13.90 -24.05
C THR A 45 -37.10 13.58 -22.75
N SER A 46 -37.78 12.86 -21.86
CA SER A 46 -37.17 12.29 -20.66
C SER A 46 -36.24 11.15 -21.09
N SER A 47 -34.98 11.46 -21.37
CA SER A 47 -33.95 10.46 -21.54
C SER A 47 -33.58 9.91 -20.17
N THR A 48 -34.21 8.78 -19.82
CA THR A 48 -33.77 7.89 -18.74
C THR A 48 -32.29 7.62 -18.89
N ARG A 49 -31.47 8.29 -18.08
CA ARG A 49 -30.09 7.87 -17.86
C ARG A 49 -30.19 6.54 -17.11
N LEU A 50 -30.00 5.42 -17.79
CA LEU A 50 -29.47 4.23 -17.13
C LEU A 50 -28.12 4.66 -16.56
N GLY A 51 -28.10 4.99 -15.28
CA GLY A 51 -26.88 5.01 -14.51
C GLY A 51 -26.35 3.59 -14.53
N ILE A 52 -25.31 3.35 -15.34
CA ILE A 52 -24.47 2.17 -15.16
C ILE A 52 -23.87 2.34 -13.77
N SER A 53 -24.40 1.61 -12.81
CA SER A 53 -23.71 1.36 -11.54
C SER A 53 -22.36 0.77 -11.93
N VAL A 54 -21.30 1.51 -11.65
CA VAL A 54 -19.97 0.90 -11.62
C VAL A 54 -20.01 -0.02 -10.42
N ASP A 55 -20.14 -1.33 -10.68
CA ASP A 55 -20.02 -2.36 -9.67
C ASP A 55 -18.62 -2.26 -9.09
N THR A 56 -18.53 -1.52 -7.99
CA THR A 56 -17.34 -1.44 -7.17
C THR A 56 -17.13 -2.85 -6.66
N ALA A 57 -16.02 -3.50 -7.04
CA ALA A 57 -15.70 -4.86 -6.63
C ALA A 57 -15.34 -4.91 -5.13
N SER A 58 -16.33 -4.66 -4.28
CA SER A 58 -16.23 -4.76 -2.83
C SER A 58 -16.43 -6.22 -2.43
N GLY A 59 -15.31 -6.91 -2.20
CA GLY A 59 -15.27 -8.27 -1.66
C GLY A 59 -15.74 -8.33 -0.20
N PHE A 60 -16.98 -7.96 0.10
CA PHE A 60 -17.60 -8.09 1.43
C PHE A 60 -19.10 -8.40 1.29
N PRO A 61 -19.51 -9.67 1.28
CA PRO A 61 -20.89 -10.05 1.55
C PRO A 61 -21.15 -10.05 3.07
N ALA A 62 -22.36 -9.63 3.45
CA ALA A 62 -22.79 -9.20 4.79
C ALA A 62 -22.15 -7.86 5.24
N SER A 63 -23.00 -6.95 5.70
CA SER A 63 -22.65 -5.55 5.96
C SER A 63 -21.62 -5.42 7.07
N VAL A 64 -20.45 -4.85 6.72
CA VAL A 64 -19.50 -4.29 7.70
C VAL A 64 -20.27 -3.35 8.64
N PRO A 65 -20.17 -3.52 9.98
CA PRO A 65 -20.90 -2.67 10.92
C PRO A 65 -20.60 -1.18 10.76
N GLU A 66 -21.59 -0.32 11.03
CA GLU A 66 -21.37 1.13 11.03
C GLU A 66 -20.31 1.51 12.07
N GLY A 67 -19.39 2.39 11.69
CA GLY A 67 -18.24 2.77 12.53
C GLY A 67 -17.09 1.76 12.59
N ALA A 68 -17.18 0.60 11.92
CA ALA A 68 -16.06 -0.34 11.84
C ALA A 68 -14.94 0.20 10.95
N GLU A 69 -13.69 -0.05 11.34
CA GLU A 69 -12.49 0.36 10.62
C GLU A 69 -11.79 -0.83 9.93
N ARG A 70 -10.88 -0.51 9.00
CA ARG A 70 -10.05 -1.48 8.27
C ARG A 70 -8.58 -1.31 8.60
N CYS A 71 -7.87 -2.41 8.83
CA CYS A 71 -6.41 -2.47 8.86
C CYS A 71 -5.94 -3.46 7.79
N THR A 72 -4.92 -3.15 7.01
CA THR A 72 -4.43 -4.06 5.95
C THR A 72 -2.93 -4.22 6.05
N VAL A 73 -2.47 -5.47 6.18
CA VAL A 73 -1.07 -5.81 6.45
C VAL A 73 -0.62 -7.04 5.66
N ALA A 74 0.60 -7.00 5.15
CA ALA A 74 1.30 -8.11 4.51
C ALA A 74 2.49 -8.52 5.39
N ALA A 75 2.58 -9.80 5.74
CA ALA A 75 3.54 -10.28 6.74
C ALA A 75 4.11 -11.67 6.38
N GLY A 76 4.22 -11.99 5.09
CA GLY A 76 4.46 -13.35 4.60
C GLY A 76 3.18 -14.11 4.29
N CYS A 77 3.22 -15.45 4.32
CA CYS A 77 2.08 -16.32 4.00
C CYS A 77 0.81 -15.91 4.76
N PHE A 78 -0.20 -15.44 4.04
CA PHE A 78 -1.37 -14.80 4.65
C PHE A 78 -2.22 -15.70 5.56
N TRP A 79 -2.08 -17.03 5.48
CA TRP A 79 -2.80 -17.99 6.33
C TRP A 79 -2.42 -17.88 7.80
N GLY A 80 -1.12 -17.78 8.11
CA GLY A 80 -0.64 -17.58 9.47
C GLY A 80 -1.01 -16.20 10.00
N VAL A 81 -1.04 -15.19 9.12
CA VAL A 81 -1.47 -13.83 9.47
C VAL A 81 -2.94 -13.80 9.88
N GLU A 82 -3.84 -14.33 9.04
CA GLU A 82 -5.27 -14.42 9.36
C GLU A 82 -5.50 -15.19 10.66
N HIS A 83 -4.91 -16.38 10.79
CA HIS A 83 -5.07 -17.24 11.96
C HIS A 83 -4.61 -16.53 13.24
N LEU A 84 -3.46 -15.85 13.24
CA LEU A 84 -2.97 -15.15 14.43
C LEU A 84 -3.82 -13.93 14.81
N TYR A 85 -4.32 -13.14 13.84
CA TYR A 85 -5.27 -12.06 14.14
C TYR A 85 -6.58 -12.59 14.70
N ARG A 86 -7.17 -13.63 14.09
CA ARG A 86 -8.40 -14.29 14.58
C ARG A 86 -8.23 -14.87 15.98
N LYS A 87 -7.10 -15.54 16.24
CA LYS A 87 -6.77 -16.15 17.53
C LYS A 87 -6.55 -15.14 18.66
N HIS A 88 -6.03 -13.95 18.35
CA HIS A 88 -5.71 -12.94 19.38
C HIS A 88 -6.87 -11.95 19.62
N PHE A 89 -7.54 -11.50 18.56
CA PHE A 89 -8.58 -10.46 18.64
C PHE A 89 -10.01 -10.98 18.45
N GLY A 90 -10.18 -12.25 18.07
CA GLY A 90 -11.49 -12.90 17.94
C GLY A 90 -12.31 -12.81 19.23
N GLY A 91 -13.58 -12.43 19.10
CA GLY A 91 -14.47 -12.16 20.25
C GLY A 91 -14.20 -10.83 20.99
N ASN A 92 -13.04 -10.20 20.77
CA ASN A 92 -12.57 -9.02 21.51
C ASN A 92 -12.53 -7.74 20.66
N GLY A 93 -13.43 -7.61 19.68
CA GLY A 93 -13.55 -6.44 18.80
C GLY A 93 -13.13 -6.67 17.35
N LEU A 94 -12.60 -7.86 17.00
CA LEU A 94 -12.48 -8.29 15.62
C LEU A 94 -13.86 -8.66 15.06
N TYR A 95 -14.28 -8.05 13.95
CA TYR A 95 -15.47 -8.46 13.22
C TYR A 95 -15.16 -9.52 12.15
N ASP A 96 -14.13 -9.29 11.33
CA ASP A 96 -13.66 -10.25 10.34
C ASP A 96 -12.18 -10.03 9.99
N ALA A 97 -11.53 -11.02 9.36
CA ALA A 97 -10.19 -10.92 8.82
C ALA A 97 -10.11 -11.71 7.51
N LYS A 98 -10.00 -11.04 6.36
CA LYS A 98 -9.92 -11.70 5.06
C LYS A 98 -8.50 -11.74 4.52
N VAL A 99 -8.15 -12.81 3.82
CA VAL A 99 -6.90 -12.89 3.05
C VAL A 99 -7.12 -12.44 1.61
N GLY A 100 -6.09 -11.85 1.01
CA GLY A 100 -6.18 -11.24 -0.31
C GLY A 100 -4.88 -10.66 -0.82
N TYR A 101 -4.99 -9.90 -1.90
CA TYR A 101 -3.88 -9.34 -2.66
C TYR A 101 -3.99 -7.81 -2.74
N ILE A 102 -2.92 -7.11 -2.40
CA ILE A 102 -2.81 -5.64 -2.51
C ILE A 102 -1.40 -5.21 -2.95
N GLY A 103 -1.27 -3.97 -3.46
CA GLY A 103 0.04 -3.35 -3.72
C GLY A 103 0.77 -3.85 -4.97
N GLY A 104 0.04 -4.36 -5.98
CA GLY A 104 0.59 -4.72 -7.29
C GLY A 104 -0.05 -3.96 -8.45
N ASP A 105 0.58 -4.04 -9.62
CA ASP A 105 0.30 -3.15 -10.76
C ASP A 105 -0.65 -3.76 -11.82
N THR A 106 -0.90 -5.07 -11.77
CA THR A 106 -1.74 -5.76 -12.76
C THR A 106 -3.22 -5.73 -12.39
N ARG A 107 -4.12 -5.50 -13.36
CA ARG A 107 -5.58 -5.56 -13.13
C ARG A 107 -6.03 -7.01 -12.88
N ASN A 108 -6.75 -7.23 -11.77
CA ASN A 108 -7.37 -8.50 -11.38
C ASN A 108 -6.41 -9.72 -11.38
N PRO A 109 -5.49 -9.82 -10.41
CA PRO A 109 -4.59 -10.96 -10.29
C PRO A 109 -5.34 -12.23 -9.89
N THR A 110 -4.94 -13.38 -10.45
CA THR A 110 -5.31 -14.70 -9.91
C THR A 110 -4.22 -15.17 -8.96
N TYR A 111 -4.50 -16.06 -8.00
CA TYR A 111 -3.47 -16.61 -7.10
C TYR A 111 -2.23 -17.11 -7.85
N ARG A 112 -2.43 -17.85 -8.96
CA ARG A 112 -1.33 -18.35 -9.80
C ARG A 112 -0.40 -17.24 -10.33
N ALA A 113 -0.93 -16.05 -10.60
CA ALA A 113 -0.16 -14.89 -11.05
C ALA A 113 0.48 -14.10 -9.89
N VAL A 114 0.00 -14.26 -8.65
CA VAL A 114 0.67 -13.76 -7.44
C VAL A 114 1.81 -14.69 -7.05
N CYS A 115 1.60 -16.01 -7.05
CA CYS A 115 2.63 -17.02 -6.74
C CYS A 115 3.85 -16.99 -7.67
N SER A 116 3.68 -16.52 -8.93
CA SER A 116 4.81 -16.35 -9.84
C SER A 116 5.71 -15.16 -9.48
N GLY A 117 5.35 -14.35 -8.46
CA GLY A 117 6.08 -13.16 -8.02
C GLY A 117 6.09 -12.01 -9.04
N SER A 118 5.46 -12.19 -10.19
CA SER A 118 5.60 -11.34 -11.39
C SER A 118 4.56 -10.23 -11.51
N THR A 119 3.66 -10.07 -10.53
CA THR A 119 2.53 -9.13 -10.55
C THR A 119 2.65 -7.97 -9.55
N GLY A 120 3.67 -8.00 -8.68
CA GLY A 120 3.91 -6.97 -7.65
C GLY A 120 3.03 -7.08 -6.40
N TYR A 121 1.93 -7.84 -6.43
CA TYR A 121 1.03 -7.98 -5.29
C TYR A 121 1.68 -8.66 -4.08
N ALA A 122 1.35 -8.18 -2.88
CA ALA A 122 1.59 -8.87 -1.62
C ALA A 122 0.43 -9.81 -1.27
N GLU A 123 0.75 -10.96 -0.66
CA GLU A 123 -0.20 -11.68 0.18
C GLU A 123 -0.44 -10.86 1.46
N ALA A 124 -1.70 -10.54 1.72
CA ALA A 124 -2.09 -9.67 2.82
C ALA A 124 -3.35 -10.14 3.53
N ALA A 125 -3.53 -9.67 4.77
CA ALA A 125 -4.78 -9.77 5.52
C ALA A 125 -5.42 -8.38 5.65
N GLN A 126 -6.73 -8.31 5.41
CA GLN A 126 -7.57 -7.14 5.70
C GLN A 126 -8.46 -7.44 6.91
N ILE A 127 -8.13 -6.78 8.02
CA ILE A 127 -8.78 -6.87 9.32
C ILE A 127 -9.89 -5.82 9.40
N ILE A 128 -11.10 -6.25 9.74
CA ILE A 128 -12.26 -5.39 10.01
C ILE A 128 -12.53 -5.41 11.52
N PHE A 129 -12.51 -4.25 12.17
CA PHE A 129 -12.52 -4.16 13.64
C PHE A 129 -13.38 -3.03 14.18
N ASP A 130 -13.76 -3.17 15.45
CA ASP A 130 -14.45 -2.18 16.28
C ASP A 130 -13.42 -1.21 16.90
N PRO A 131 -13.30 0.05 16.42
CA PRO A 131 -12.32 1.00 16.93
C PRO A 131 -12.58 1.42 18.40
N THR A 132 -13.77 1.13 18.95
CA THR A 132 -14.07 1.37 20.37
C THR A 132 -13.48 0.30 21.29
N LYS A 133 -13.06 -0.84 20.74
CA LYS A 133 -12.49 -1.99 21.48
C LYS A 133 -11.01 -2.25 21.16
N ILE A 134 -10.64 -2.09 19.89
CA ILE A 134 -9.26 -2.30 19.42
C ILE A 134 -8.81 -1.05 18.68
N THR A 135 -7.69 -0.46 19.08
CA THR A 135 -7.10 0.66 18.34
C THR A 135 -6.28 0.15 17.15
N TYR A 136 -6.22 0.95 16.07
CA TYR A 136 -5.33 0.68 14.94
C TYR A 136 -3.86 0.48 15.39
N LYS A 137 -3.40 1.24 16.38
CA LYS A 137 -2.08 1.08 17.01
C LYS A 137 -1.85 -0.34 17.55
N GLN A 138 -2.81 -0.93 18.26
CA GLN A 138 -2.69 -2.31 18.77
C GLN A 138 -2.58 -3.34 17.63
N LEU A 139 -3.30 -3.14 16.52
CA LEU A 139 -3.20 -4.01 15.35
C LEU A 139 -1.81 -3.93 14.68
N VAL A 140 -1.22 -2.73 14.61
CA VAL A 140 0.15 -2.53 14.07
C VAL A 140 1.23 -3.04 15.04
N GLU A 141 1.08 -2.85 16.34
CA GLU A 141 1.99 -3.46 17.32
C GLU A 141 1.94 -4.99 17.29
N PHE A 142 0.75 -5.57 17.11
CA PHE A 142 0.58 -7.01 16.96
C PHE A 142 1.24 -7.54 15.68
N PHE A 143 1.06 -6.85 14.55
CA PHE A 143 1.76 -7.13 13.29
C PHE A 143 3.27 -7.30 13.52
N TYR A 144 3.90 -6.35 14.20
CA TYR A 144 5.34 -6.38 14.51
C TYR A 144 5.77 -7.43 15.54
N LYS A 145 4.82 -8.05 16.27
CA LYS A 145 5.10 -9.19 17.15
C LYS A 145 4.98 -10.53 16.43
N ILE A 146 4.14 -10.65 15.40
CA ILE A 146 3.82 -11.95 14.80
C ILE A 146 4.79 -12.44 13.71
N HIS A 147 5.49 -11.57 12.99
CA HIS A 147 6.39 -11.96 11.89
C HIS A 147 7.82 -11.42 12.07
N ASP A 148 8.73 -11.72 11.13
CA ASP A 148 10.03 -11.03 11.02
C ASP A 148 9.93 -9.87 10.01
N PRO A 149 9.95 -8.60 10.45
CA PRO A 149 9.86 -7.42 9.58
C PRO A 149 11.22 -7.00 9.01
N THR A 150 12.29 -7.78 9.22
CA THR A 150 13.66 -7.43 8.79
C THR A 150 14.08 -8.14 7.51
N THR A 151 13.31 -9.14 7.06
CA THR A 151 13.55 -9.88 5.83
C THR A 151 12.81 -9.24 4.65
N LYS A 152 13.57 -8.59 3.75
CA LYS A 152 13.02 -8.04 2.51
C LYS A 152 12.57 -9.16 1.56
N ASP A 153 11.38 -9.02 0.99
CA ASP A 153 10.80 -9.92 -0.03
C ASP A 153 10.84 -11.41 0.37
N ALA A 154 10.65 -11.69 1.66
CA ALA A 154 10.71 -13.02 2.25
C ALA A 154 10.05 -13.07 3.64
N GLN A 155 9.56 -14.24 4.03
CA GLN A 155 9.19 -14.54 5.41
C GLN A 155 9.54 -15.99 5.75
N GLY A 156 10.50 -16.19 6.66
CA GLY A 156 10.97 -17.54 7.01
C GLY A 156 11.50 -18.31 5.78
N PRO A 157 10.93 -19.48 5.43
CA PRO A 157 11.28 -20.21 4.22
C PRO A 157 10.60 -19.63 2.96
N ASP A 158 9.53 -18.84 3.09
CA ASP A 158 8.76 -18.29 1.97
C ASP A 158 9.53 -17.14 1.31
N ARG A 159 9.73 -17.19 -0.02
CA ARG A 159 10.58 -16.25 -0.78
C ARG A 159 9.86 -15.67 -1.98
N GLY A 160 9.97 -14.35 -2.15
CA GLY A 160 9.32 -13.59 -3.21
C GLY A 160 8.68 -12.30 -2.66
N SER A 161 8.53 -11.30 -3.52
CA SER A 161 7.96 -10.00 -3.17
C SER A 161 6.50 -10.09 -2.68
N GLN A 162 5.80 -11.18 -2.98
CA GLN A 162 4.49 -11.46 -2.42
C GLN A 162 4.52 -11.72 -0.90
N TYR A 163 5.65 -12.12 -0.33
CA TYR A 163 5.84 -12.41 1.11
C TYR A 163 6.50 -11.27 1.89
N ARG A 164 6.59 -10.07 1.30
CA ARG A 164 7.18 -8.89 1.94
C ARG A 164 6.40 -8.45 3.18
N SER A 165 7.10 -7.71 4.05
CA SER A 165 6.49 -6.99 5.16
C SER A 165 5.95 -5.63 4.67
N GLY A 166 4.67 -5.35 4.90
CA GLY A 166 4.04 -4.09 4.48
C GLY A 166 2.76 -3.74 5.24
N ILE A 167 2.50 -2.43 5.38
CA ILE A 167 1.30 -1.86 6.00
C ILE A 167 0.63 -0.94 4.97
N TYR A 168 -0.65 -1.20 4.71
CA TYR A 168 -1.45 -0.52 3.69
C TYR A 168 -2.52 0.33 4.39
N THR A 169 -2.35 1.65 4.36
CA THR A 169 -3.02 2.58 5.27
C THR A 169 -4.30 3.17 4.66
N HIS A 170 -5.40 3.16 5.42
CA HIS A 170 -6.71 3.66 5.00
C HIS A 170 -6.91 5.11 5.48
N GLY A 171 -6.06 6.02 5.00
CA GLY A 171 -6.11 7.46 5.29
C GLY A 171 -4.93 7.98 6.14
N GLU A 172 -4.89 9.30 6.33
CA GLU A 172 -3.72 10.01 6.89
C GLU A 172 -3.44 9.64 8.35
N GLU A 173 -4.46 9.47 9.19
CA GLU A 173 -4.25 9.12 10.61
C GLU A 173 -3.69 7.69 10.76
N GLN A 174 -4.13 6.74 9.93
CA GLN A 174 -3.51 5.41 9.88
C GLN A 174 -2.05 5.50 9.41
N ALA A 175 -1.75 6.33 8.40
CA ALA A 175 -0.36 6.56 7.98
C ALA A 175 0.50 7.14 9.10
N ARG A 176 -0.01 8.15 9.82
CA ARG A 176 0.67 8.76 10.98
C ARG A 176 0.95 7.74 12.08
N ILE A 177 -0.06 6.96 12.49
CA ILE A 177 0.08 5.93 13.53
C ILE A 177 1.02 4.81 13.06
N ALA A 178 0.88 4.33 11.83
CA ALA A 178 1.71 3.25 11.31
C ALA A 178 3.18 3.66 11.26
N LEU A 179 3.51 4.87 10.81
CA LEU A 179 4.87 5.41 10.81
C LEU A 179 5.41 5.60 12.25
N GLU A 180 4.62 6.15 13.17
CA GLU A 180 5.02 6.33 14.57
C GLU A 180 5.34 4.99 15.26
N VAL A 181 4.48 3.98 15.09
CA VAL A 181 4.70 2.64 15.65
C VAL A 181 5.89 1.97 14.97
N THR A 182 6.01 2.08 13.64
CA THR A 182 7.12 1.50 12.86
C THR A 182 8.47 2.03 13.35
N GLU A 183 8.60 3.33 13.58
CA GLU A 183 9.86 3.89 14.10
C GLU A 183 10.18 3.37 15.52
N LYS A 184 9.17 3.35 16.41
CA LYS A 184 9.33 2.84 17.78
C LYS A 184 9.71 1.37 17.84
N VAL A 185 9.04 0.48 17.11
CA VAL A 185 9.41 -0.95 17.06
C VAL A 185 10.77 -1.17 16.40
N ASN A 186 11.12 -0.36 15.40
CA ASN A 186 12.39 -0.46 14.70
C ASN A 186 13.54 -0.20 15.67
N GLN A 187 13.45 0.86 16.46
CA GLN A 187 14.43 1.18 17.51
C GLN A 187 14.39 0.18 18.68
N GLN A 188 13.21 -0.09 19.25
CA GLN A 188 13.08 -0.76 20.55
C GLN A 188 13.07 -2.29 20.49
N TRP A 189 12.57 -2.89 19.40
CA TRP A 189 12.37 -4.35 19.28
C TRP A 189 13.24 -5.00 18.20
N TRP A 190 13.56 -4.26 17.13
CA TRP A 190 14.15 -4.81 15.90
C TRP A 190 15.54 -4.23 15.52
N ASN A 191 16.18 -3.49 16.43
CA ASN A 191 17.57 -3.03 16.33
C ASN A 191 17.90 -2.24 15.05
N GLY A 192 16.97 -1.41 14.55
CA GLY A 192 17.15 -0.56 13.37
C GLY A 192 17.08 -1.29 12.03
N LYS A 193 16.51 -2.50 11.98
CA LYS A 193 16.50 -3.38 10.79
C LYS A 193 15.14 -3.60 10.14
N VAL A 194 14.09 -2.90 10.56
CA VAL A 194 12.76 -3.01 9.93
C VAL A 194 12.83 -2.55 8.47
N VAL A 195 12.31 -3.38 7.56
CA VAL A 195 12.20 -3.09 6.12
C VAL A 195 10.75 -3.01 5.65
N THR A 196 9.80 -2.97 6.59
CA THR A 196 8.36 -2.83 6.32
C THR A 196 8.06 -1.57 5.52
N GLU A 197 7.38 -1.73 4.39
CA GLU A 197 6.81 -0.58 3.66
C GLU A 197 5.55 -0.06 4.35
N VAL A 198 5.39 1.26 4.45
CA VAL A 198 4.17 1.90 4.95
C VAL A 198 3.65 2.83 3.86
N ILE A 199 2.59 2.41 3.17
CA ILE A 199 2.06 3.09 1.98
C ILE A 199 0.54 3.17 1.99
N PRO A 200 -0.09 4.13 1.28
CA PRO A 200 -1.55 4.17 1.14
C PRO A 200 -2.12 2.88 0.57
N ALA A 201 -3.28 2.45 1.06
CA ALA A 201 -3.97 1.29 0.53
C ALA A 201 -4.43 1.51 -0.93
N GLY A 202 -3.95 0.66 -1.83
CA GLY A 202 -4.40 0.61 -3.23
C GLY A 202 -5.62 -0.30 -3.43
N GLN A 203 -5.81 -0.80 -4.65
CA GLN A 203 -6.86 -1.77 -4.95
C GLN A 203 -6.63 -3.08 -4.18
N TRP A 204 -7.67 -3.53 -3.48
CA TRP A 204 -7.74 -4.84 -2.82
C TRP A 204 -8.41 -5.87 -3.72
N TRP A 205 -7.94 -7.12 -3.66
CA TRP A 205 -8.59 -8.29 -4.26
C TRP A 205 -8.73 -9.39 -3.22
N ASP A 206 -9.95 -9.89 -2.99
CA ASP A 206 -10.17 -11.06 -2.14
C ASP A 206 -9.44 -12.28 -2.75
N ALA A 207 -8.69 -13.02 -1.93
CA ALA A 207 -8.18 -14.32 -2.34
C ALA A 207 -9.31 -15.35 -2.41
N GLU A 208 -9.08 -16.39 -3.20
CA GLU A 208 -10.03 -17.47 -3.46
C GLU A 208 -10.53 -18.12 -2.14
N THR A 209 -11.78 -18.61 -2.14
CA THR A 209 -12.50 -19.05 -0.93
C THR A 209 -11.85 -20.21 -0.17
N TYR A 210 -10.91 -20.92 -0.79
CA TYR A 210 -10.11 -21.98 -0.16
C TYR A 210 -8.92 -21.44 0.66
N HIS A 211 -8.47 -20.20 0.42
CA HIS A 211 -7.45 -19.53 1.24
C HIS A 211 -8.02 -18.91 2.52
N GLN A 212 -9.27 -18.45 2.48
CA GLN A 212 -9.96 -17.87 3.65
C GLN A 212 -10.09 -18.94 4.75
N LEU A 213 -9.77 -18.61 6.01
CA LEU A 213 -9.82 -19.52 7.16
C LEU A 213 -8.99 -20.81 6.96
N TYR A 214 -7.89 -20.76 6.19
CA TYR A 214 -7.18 -21.98 5.77
C TYR A 214 -6.70 -22.85 6.94
N LEU A 215 -6.04 -22.25 7.96
CA LEU A 215 -5.54 -23.00 9.13
C LEU A 215 -6.64 -23.42 10.10
N ASP A 216 -7.76 -22.68 10.16
CA ASP A 216 -8.91 -23.07 10.98
C ASP A 216 -9.66 -24.26 10.36
N LYS A 217 -9.69 -24.34 9.02
CA LYS A 217 -10.19 -25.49 8.24
C LYS A 217 -9.20 -26.66 8.22
N ASN A 218 -7.90 -26.38 8.28
CA ASN A 218 -6.81 -27.36 8.18
C ASN A 218 -5.81 -27.17 9.34
N PRO A 219 -6.10 -27.66 10.57
CA PRO A 219 -5.25 -27.43 11.75
C PRO A 219 -3.83 -28.03 11.68
N GLY A 220 -3.56 -28.91 10.70
CA GLY A 220 -2.23 -29.44 10.38
C GLY A 220 -1.68 -28.96 9.03
N GLY A 221 -2.23 -27.87 8.49
CA GLY A 221 -1.76 -27.23 7.26
C GLY A 221 -0.40 -26.53 7.44
N TYR A 222 0.11 -25.93 6.38
CA TYR A 222 1.36 -25.17 6.44
C TYR A 222 1.19 -23.89 7.28
N GLU A 223 1.97 -23.78 8.36
CA GLU A 223 2.17 -22.57 9.16
C GLU A 223 3.65 -22.16 9.03
N CYS A 224 3.90 -20.89 8.71
CA CYS A 224 5.27 -20.40 8.54
C CYS A 224 5.97 -20.31 9.92
N PRO A 225 7.18 -20.88 10.10
CA PRO A 225 7.82 -21.00 11.42
C PRO A 225 8.23 -19.66 12.08
N SER A 226 8.15 -18.55 11.34
CA SER A 226 8.34 -17.19 11.87
C SER A 226 7.03 -16.50 12.26
N HIS A 227 5.86 -17.06 11.92
CA HIS A 227 4.54 -16.66 12.40
C HIS A 227 4.31 -17.15 13.82
N ARG A 228 4.70 -16.33 14.80
CA ARG A 228 4.53 -16.60 16.23
C ARG A 228 4.49 -15.31 17.02
N LEU A 229 3.66 -15.26 18.07
CA LEU A 229 3.58 -14.10 18.94
C LEU A 229 4.88 -13.94 19.75
N ARG A 230 5.69 -12.94 19.42
CA ARG A 230 6.92 -12.59 20.16
C ARG A 230 6.58 -11.83 21.45
N ASN A 231 7.25 -12.19 22.54
CA ASN A 231 7.12 -11.53 23.83
C ASN A 231 8.02 -10.28 23.92
N PHE A 232 7.65 -9.21 23.23
CA PHE A 232 8.30 -7.91 23.35
C PHE A 232 7.67 -7.07 24.48
N PRO A 233 8.46 -6.25 25.20
CA PRO A 233 7.94 -5.32 26.20
C PRO A 233 7.02 -4.26 25.56
N PRO A 234 6.17 -3.57 26.33
CA PRO A 234 5.39 -2.44 25.82
C PRO A 234 6.28 -1.37 25.17
N LEU A 235 5.79 -0.75 24.09
CA LEU A 235 6.48 0.40 23.48
C LEU A 235 6.45 1.61 24.40
N GLN A 236 7.59 2.29 24.48
CA GLN A 236 7.77 3.60 25.11
C GLN A 236 7.53 4.71 24.07
#